data_AF-A0A835HPI8-F1
#
_entry.id   AF-A0A835HPI8-F1
#
_cell.length_a   1.000
_cell.length_b   1.000
_cell.length_c   1.000
_cell.angle_alpha   90.00
_cell.angle_beta   90.00
_cell.angle_gamma   90.00
#
_symmetry.space_group_name_H-M   'P 1'
#
loop_
_entity.id
_entity.type
_entity.pdbx_description
1 polymer ?
#
loop_
_entity_poly.entity_id
_entity_poly.type
_entity_poly.pdbx_seq_one_letter_code
_entity_poly.pdbx_strand_id
1 'polypeptide(L)'
;MGNVPCPIYLPFPIMHIDGRSAQQLTKLGFWAGHRNSRIRVILAREWENDTELDISSNRISRAIGPLVYQKKYYETKFCICPGGSQVNSARIADSIHYGCVPVILSDYYDLPFNDILDWSKFSVILKESDVYRLKYILKEISDEEFVALHNNLVKVQKHFQWNTPPNKYDAFHMVMYELWLRRHVIKY
;
A
#
# COMPACT_ATOMS: atom_id res chain seq x y z
N MET A 1 33.66 -4.00 8.95
CA MET A 1 32.56 -3.42 8.15
C MET A 1 31.32 -4.23 8.47
N GLY A 2 30.45 -3.72 9.34
CA GLY A 2 29.29 -4.47 9.82
C GLY A 2 28.24 -4.59 8.72
N ASN A 3 27.86 -5.82 8.40
CA ASN A 3 26.66 -6.10 7.62
C ASN A 3 25.46 -5.52 8.38
N VAL A 4 24.94 -4.39 7.92
CA VAL A 4 23.61 -3.95 8.31
C VAL A 4 22.66 -4.93 7.66
N PRO A 5 21.97 -5.81 8.40
CA PRO A 5 20.98 -6.68 7.79
C PRO A 5 19.94 -5.77 7.14
N CYS A 6 19.57 -6.05 5.89
CA CYS A 6 18.31 -5.50 5.36
C CYS A 6 17.23 -5.73 6.42
N PRO A 7 16.34 -4.77 6.69
CA PRO A 7 15.27 -4.98 7.66
C PRO A 7 14.46 -6.16 7.14
N ILE A 8 14.68 -7.32 7.76
CA ILE A 8 13.81 -8.48 7.67
C ILE A 8 12.51 -7.95 8.23
N TYR A 9 11.52 -7.71 7.36
CA TYR A 9 10.17 -7.36 7.78
C TYR A 9 9.80 -8.35 8.90
N LEU A 10 9.55 -7.80 10.10
CA LEU A 10 9.24 -8.57 11.30
C LEU A 10 8.10 -9.58 11.01
N PRO A 11 8.07 -10.72 11.71
CA PRO A 11 7.24 -11.86 11.35
C PRO A 11 5.81 -11.64 11.82
N PHE A 12 5.12 -10.65 11.26
CA PHE A 12 3.68 -10.63 11.41
C PHE A 12 3.09 -11.58 10.37
N PRO A 13 2.26 -12.54 10.81
CA PRO A 13 1.64 -13.48 9.89
C PRO A 13 0.79 -12.72 8.87
N ILE A 14 0.82 -13.22 7.64
CA ILE A 14 -0.15 -12.88 6.60
C ILE A 14 -1.54 -13.22 7.17
N MET A 15 -2.30 -12.19 7.56
CA MET A 15 -3.63 -12.39 8.13
C MET A 15 -4.68 -12.23 7.04
N HIS A 16 -5.43 -13.30 6.82
CA HIS A 16 -6.67 -13.29 6.04
C HIS A 16 -7.74 -12.47 6.77
N ILE A 17 -8.78 -12.00 6.06
CA ILE A 17 -9.95 -11.35 6.68
C ILE A 17 -10.54 -12.23 7.80
N ASP A 18 -10.51 -13.54 7.63
CA ASP A 18 -10.98 -14.51 8.62
C ASP A 18 -10.22 -14.40 9.96
N GLY A 19 -9.00 -13.86 9.94
CA GLY A 19 -8.20 -13.51 11.13
C GLY A 19 -8.25 -12.02 11.54
N ARG A 20 -8.79 -11.14 10.68
CA ARG A 20 -9.10 -9.73 10.99
C ARG A 20 -10.59 -9.57 11.26
N SER A 21 -11.01 -9.62 12.52
CA SER A 21 -12.41 -9.34 12.82
C SER A 21 -12.75 -7.89 12.44
N ALA A 22 -13.99 -7.62 12.02
CA ALA A 22 -14.49 -6.27 11.76
C ALA A 22 -14.28 -5.31 12.96
N GLN A 23 -14.11 -5.87 14.16
CA GLN A 23 -13.83 -5.13 15.40
C GLN A 23 -12.39 -4.60 15.49
N GLN A 24 -11.45 -5.13 14.71
CA GLN A 24 -10.05 -4.69 14.68
C GLN A 24 -9.80 -3.55 13.68
N LEU A 25 -10.66 -3.39 12.67
CA LEU A 25 -10.58 -2.31 11.68
C LEU A 25 -11.29 -1.06 12.21
N THR A 26 -10.56 -0.25 12.98
CA THR A 26 -11.10 0.92 13.67
C THR A 26 -10.96 2.22 12.86
N LYS A 27 -10.11 2.23 11.82
CA LYS A 27 -9.86 3.40 10.97
C LYS A 27 -10.28 3.15 9.53
N LEU A 28 -10.87 4.17 8.92
CA LEU A 28 -11.28 4.13 7.52
C LEU A 28 -10.05 4.19 6.61
N GLY A 29 -9.17 5.17 6.84
CA GLY A 29 -8.01 5.41 6.00
C GLY A 29 -6.78 5.80 6.81
N PHE A 30 -5.58 5.47 6.30
CA PHE A 30 -4.31 5.77 6.95
C PHE A 30 -3.29 6.34 5.97
N TRP A 31 -2.57 7.36 6.41
CA TRP A 31 -1.34 7.83 5.78
C TRP A 31 -0.41 8.44 6.82
N ALA A 32 0.88 8.12 6.73
CA ALA A 32 1.90 8.90 7.42
C ALA A 32 3.11 9.18 6.53
N GLY A 33 3.59 10.41 6.53
CA GLY A 33 4.76 10.78 5.74
C GLY A 33 5.03 12.28 5.63
N HIS A 34 6.10 12.61 4.91
CA HIS A 34 6.50 13.99 4.68
C HIS A 34 5.63 14.68 3.64
N ARG A 35 5.38 15.97 3.84
CA ARG A 35 4.70 16.86 2.89
C ARG A 35 5.64 17.32 1.76
N ASN A 36 6.27 16.37 1.07
CA ASN A 36 7.28 16.62 0.04
C ASN A 36 6.74 16.59 -1.40
N SER A 37 5.42 16.58 -1.58
CA SER A 37 4.75 16.74 -2.87
C SER A 37 3.46 17.54 -2.70
N ARG A 38 2.98 18.17 -3.78
CA ARG A 38 1.76 18.98 -3.79
C ARG A 38 0.58 18.22 -3.18
N ILE A 39 0.34 16.99 -3.65
CA ILE A 39 -0.75 16.16 -3.17
C ILE A 39 -0.61 15.76 -1.69
N ARG A 40 0.61 15.53 -1.19
CA ARG A 40 0.83 15.22 0.25
C ARG A 40 0.60 16.43 1.15
N VAL A 41 0.93 17.63 0.67
CA VAL A 41 0.59 18.89 1.37
C VAL A 41 -0.92 19.04 1.47
N ILE A 42 -1.64 18.84 0.36
CA ILE A 42 -3.10 18.94 0.32
C ILE A 42 -3.74 17.86 1.21
N LEU A 43 -3.36 16.59 1.05
CA LEU A 43 -3.87 15.49 1.87
C LEU A 43 -3.74 15.76 3.37
N ALA A 44 -2.56 16.20 3.82
CA ALA A 44 -2.35 16.55 5.22
C ALA A 44 -3.18 17.76 5.65
N ARG A 45 -3.25 18.81 4.82
CA ARG A 45 -4.02 20.01 5.14
C ARG A 45 -5.52 19.71 5.29
N GLU A 46 -6.08 18.90 4.40
CA GLU A 46 -7.51 18.61 4.38
C GLU A 46 -7.92 17.60 5.46
N TRP A 47 -7.07 16.61 5.79
CA TRP A 47 -7.50 15.43 6.54
C TRP A 47 -6.73 15.12 7.83
N GLU A 48 -5.70 15.89 8.21
CA GLU A 48 -4.91 15.63 9.44
C GLU A 48 -5.73 15.74 10.74
N ASN A 49 -6.83 16.49 10.73
CA ASN A 49 -7.73 16.65 11.89
C ASN A 49 -9.00 15.78 11.81
N ASP A 50 -9.06 14.82 10.88
CA ASP A 50 -10.23 13.95 10.74
C ASP A 50 -10.29 12.85 11.83
N THR A 51 -11.48 12.37 12.14
CA THR A 51 -11.70 11.35 13.19
C THR A 51 -11.58 9.93 12.66
N GLU A 52 -11.87 9.70 11.38
CA GLU A 52 -11.92 8.39 10.73
C GLU A 52 -10.69 8.14 9.84
N LEU A 53 -10.12 9.19 9.26
CA LEU A 53 -8.86 9.15 8.54
C LEU A 53 -7.70 9.48 9.48
N ASP A 54 -6.79 8.54 9.67
CA ASP A 54 -5.56 8.72 10.45
C ASP A 54 -4.43 9.22 9.54
N ILE A 55 -4.36 10.54 9.38
CA ILE A 55 -3.42 11.23 8.48
C ILE A 55 -2.38 11.95 9.33
N SER A 56 -1.12 11.56 9.24
CA SER A 56 -0.02 12.15 10.03
C SER A 56 1.10 12.68 9.16
N SER A 57 1.39 13.98 9.26
CA SER A 57 2.52 14.59 8.56
C SER A 57 3.89 14.42 9.26
N ASN A 58 3.90 13.84 10.46
CA ASN A 58 5.11 13.62 11.24
C ASN A 58 5.70 12.23 10.98
N ARG A 59 7.05 12.11 11.01
CA ARG A 59 7.67 10.78 11.02
C ARG A 59 7.25 10.06 12.29
N ILE A 60 6.67 8.89 12.15
CA ILE A 60 6.59 7.94 13.24
C ILE A 60 8.04 7.61 13.68
N SER A 61 8.33 7.81 14.97
CA SER A 61 9.67 7.71 15.55
C SER A 61 10.33 6.37 15.20
N ARG A 62 11.56 6.35 14.67
CA ARG A 62 12.22 5.12 14.22
C ARG A 62 12.43 4.05 15.32
N ALA A 63 12.46 4.45 16.60
CA ALA A 63 12.75 3.56 17.73
C ALA A 63 11.54 2.74 18.20
N ILE A 64 10.33 3.33 18.13
CA ILE A 64 9.04 2.70 18.52
C ILE A 64 8.19 2.43 17.27
N GLY A 65 8.63 2.99 16.15
CA GLY A 65 7.88 3.14 14.93
C GLY A 65 7.57 1.87 14.18
N PRO A 66 8.43 0.85 14.11
CA PRO A 66 8.08 -0.36 13.38
C PRO A 66 6.79 -1.00 13.88
N LEU A 67 6.66 -1.24 15.19
CA LEU A 67 5.49 -1.87 15.79
C LEU A 67 4.25 -0.97 15.77
N VAL A 68 4.42 0.33 16.04
CA VAL A 68 3.30 1.28 16.01
C VAL A 68 2.81 1.50 14.58
N TYR A 69 3.72 1.64 13.61
CA TYR A 69 3.40 1.82 12.20
C TYR A 69 2.70 0.58 11.66
N GLN A 70 3.23 -0.61 11.95
CA GLN A 70 2.59 -1.89 11.62
C GLN A 70 1.17 -1.95 12.16
N LYS A 71 0.99 -1.66 13.46
CA LYS A 71 -0.33 -1.66 14.09
C LYS A 71 -1.32 -0.75 13.35
N LYS A 72 -0.90 0.42 12.85
CA LYS A 72 -1.75 1.30 12.04
C LYS A 72 -2.24 0.65 10.74
N TYR A 73 -1.38 -0.06 10.01
CA TYR A 73 -1.81 -0.83 8.83
C TYR A 73 -2.78 -1.96 9.19
N TYR A 74 -2.60 -2.59 10.35
CA TYR A 74 -3.48 -3.64 10.84
C TYR A 74 -4.87 -3.13 11.21
N GLU A 75 -4.96 -1.94 11.77
CA GLU A 75 -6.22 -1.36 12.28
C GLU A 75 -6.99 -0.54 11.23
N THR A 76 -6.49 -0.46 9.99
CA THR A 76 -7.05 0.40 8.95
C THR A 76 -7.59 -0.40 7.76
N LYS A 77 -8.76 -0.01 7.23
CA LYS A 77 -9.33 -0.59 6.00
C LYS A 77 -8.49 -0.23 4.76
N PHE A 78 -8.26 1.06 4.55
CA PHE A 78 -7.64 1.61 3.34
C PHE A 78 -6.32 2.36 3.62
N CYS A 79 -5.26 2.07 2.87
CA CYS A 79 -3.97 2.73 3.04
C CYS A 79 -3.71 3.68 1.88
N ILE A 80 -3.73 4.99 2.20
CA ILE A 80 -3.65 6.04 1.21
C ILE A 80 -2.21 6.19 0.76
N CYS A 81 -2.01 6.00 -0.54
CA CYS A 81 -0.72 6.05 -1.22
C CYS A 81 -0.68 7.27 -2.15
N PRO A 82 -0.49 8.49 -1.59
CA PRO A 82 -0.41 9.69 -2.42
C PRO A 82 0.89 9.70 -3.22
N GLY A 83 0.75 10.10 -4.48
CA GLY A 83 1.84 10.39 -5.40
C GLY A 83 2.90 11.28 -4.76
N GLY A 84 4.15 11.12 -5.19
CA GLY A 84 5.20 12.04 -4.79
C GLY A 84 6.42 11.95 -5.69
N SER A 85 7.45 12.69 -5.34
CA SER A 85 8.66 12.86 -6.16
C SER A 85 9.50 11.59 -6.37
N GLN A 86 9.17 10.49 -5.69
CA GLN A 86 9.89 9.22 -5.77
C GLN A 86 8.98 8.18 -6.43
N VAL A 87 9.52 7.54 -7.46
CA VAL A 87 8.86 6.54 -8.31
C VAL A 87 8.49 5.26 -7.55
N ASN A 88 9.15 4.95 -6.42
CA ASN A 88 8.86 3.78 -5.59
C ASN A 88 8.48 4.18 -4.16
N SER A 89 7.20 4.42 -3.89
CA SER A 89 6.78 4.56 -2.50
C SER A 89 6.73 3.18 -1.83
N ALA A 90 7.61 2.94 -0.85
CA ALA A 90 7.55 1.74 0.01
C ALA A 90 6.14 1.47 0.56
N ARG A 91 5.33 2.52 0.74
CA ARG A 91 3.92 2.42 1.20
C ARG A 91 3.04 1.48 0.40
N ILE A 92 3.22 1.38 -0.93
CA ILE A 92 2.40 0.46 -1.73
C ILE A 92 2.73 -0.98 -1.33
N ALA A 93 4.03 -1.30 -1.29
CA ALA A 93 4.50 -2.60 -0.83
C ALA A 93 4.11 -2.88 0.63
N ASP A 94 4.24 -1.90 1.53
CA ASP A 94 3.85 -2.02 2.94
C ASP A 94 2.35 -2.28 3.09
N SER A 95 1.51 -1.55 2.34
CA SER A 95 0.05 -1.71 2.35
C SER A 95 -0.33 -3.13 1.94
N ILE A 96 0.27 -3.61 0.84
CA ILE A 96 0.08 -4.98 0.37
C ILE A 96 0.56 -5.97 1.43
N HIS A 97 1.80 -5.85 1.90
CA HIS A 97 2.40 -6.75 2.88
C HIS A 97 1.57 -6.87 4.17
N TYR A 98 1.07 -5.74 4.67
CA TYR A 98 0.23 -5.67 5.85
C TYR A 98 -1.26 -5.79 5.53
N GLY A 99 -1.71 -6.23 4.35
CA GLY A 99 -3.12 -6.52 4.08
C GLY A 99 -4.06 -5.32 4.20
N CYS A 100 -3.55 -4.10 4.04
CA CYS A 100 -4.35 -2.89 4.00
C CYS A 100 -4.62 -2.53 2.54
N VAL A 101 -5.89 -2.35 2.14
CA VAL A 101 -6.23 -2.12 0.73
C VAL A 101 -5.62 -0.81 0.26
N PRO A 102 -4.68 -0.82 -0.71
CA PRO A 102 -4.00 0.39 -1.15
C PRO A 102 -4.97 1.31 -1.92
N VAL A 103 -4.95 2.59 -1.58
CA VAL A 103 -5.64 3.66 -2.31
C VAL A 103 -4.59 4.50 -3.03
N ILE A 104 -4.42 4.27 -4.33
CA ILE A 104 -3.47 4.99 -5.16
C ILE A 104 -4.07 6.36 -5.49
N LEU A 105 -3.48 7.42 -4.95
CA LEU A 105 -3.94 8.80 -5.17
C LEU A 105 -2.91 9.54 -6.00
N SER A 106 -3.02 9.44 -7.32
CA SER A 106 -2.06 10.00 -8.29
C SER A 106 -2.69 10.13 -9.68
N ASP A 107 -2.36 11.17 -10.43
CA ASP A 107 -2.82 11.32 -11.82
C ASP A 107 -2.06 10.41 -12.79
N TYR A 108 -0.81 10.08 -12.45
CA TYR A 108 0.05 9.19 -13.21
C TYR A 108 0.78 8.25 -12.23
N TYR A 109 0.66 6.94 -12.44
CA TYR A 109 1.42 5.96 -11.67
C TYR A 109 1.65 4.70 -12.53
N ASP A 110 2.91 4.38 -12.80
CA ASP A 110 3.29 3.08 -13.36
C ASP A 110 3.46 2.12 -12.19
N LEU A 111 2.44 1.30 -11.95
CA LEU A 111 2.38 0.40 -10.81
C LEU A 111 3.27 -0.83 -11.05
N PRO A 112 3.90 -1.40 -10.01
CA PRO A 112 4.69 -2.61 -10.18
C PRO A 112 3.81 -3.75 -10.71
N PHE A 113 4.34 -4.46 -11.71
CA PHE A 113 3.65 -5.60 -12.35
C PHE A 113 2.33 -5.23 -13.02
N ASN A 114 2.13 -3.98 -13.45
CA ASN A 114 0.87 -3.53 -14.06
C ASN A 114 0.52 -4.28 -15.36
N ASP A 115 1.52 -4.84 -16.06
CA ASP A 115 1.33 -5.69 -17.24
C ASP A 115 0.88 -7.14 -16.89
N ILE A 116 0.91 -7.50 -15.61
CA ILE A 116 0.69 -8.87 -15.11
C ILE A 116 -0.50 -8.93 -14.13
N LEU A 117 -0.64 -7.91 -13.27
CA LEU A 117 -1.65 -7.84 -12.21
C LEU A 117 -2.66 -6.74 -12.52
N ASP A 118 -3.95 -7.09 -12.46
CA ASP A 118 -5.04 -6.10 -12.52
C ASP A 118 -5.23 -5.44 -11.15
N TRP A 119 -4.63 -4.26 -10.99
CA TRP A 119 -4.70 -3.46 -9.76
C TRP A 119 -6.13 -3.09 -9.36
N SER A 120 -7.08 -2.98 -10.30
CA SER A 120 -8.48 -2.67 -9.98
C SER A 120 -9.16 -3.75 -9.13
N LYS A 121 -8.58 -4.97 -9.07
CA LYS A 121 -9.14 -6.09 -8.31
C LYS A 121 -8.77 -6.08 -6.83
N PHE A 122 -7.76 -5.31 -6.43
CA PHE A 122 -7.24 -5.32 -5.06
C PHE A 122 -6.83 -3.94 -4.52
N SER A 123 -7.07 -2.88 -5.27
CA SER A 123 -6.74 -1.50 -4.91
C SER A 123 -7.84 -0.55 -5.35
N VAL A 124 -7.81 0.66 -4.82
CA VAL A 124 -8.67 1.77 -5.26
C VAL A 124 -7.77 2.80 -5.94
N ILE A 125 -8.05 3.16 -7.19
CA ILE A 125 -7.24 4.11 -7.96
C ILE A 125 -8.02 5.41 -8.14
N LEU A 126 -7.47 6.51 -7.63
CA LEU A 126 -8.10 7.84 -7.59
C LEU A 126 -7.16 8.89 -8.19
N LYS A 127 -7.76 9.94 -8.78
CA LYS A 127 -7.01 11.10 -9.28
C LYS A 127 -6.59 12.00 -8.12
N GLU A 128 -5.56 12.83 -8.32
CA GLU A 128 -5.15 13.78 -7.28
C GLU A 128 -6.31 14.73 -6.87
N SER A 129 -7.18 15.08 -7.82
CA SER A 129 -8.37 15.91 -7.57
C SER A 129 -9.38 15.30 -6.60
N ASP A 130 -9.40 13.97 -6.48
CA ASP A 130 -10.35 13.26 -5.62
C ASP A 130 -9.99 13.37 -4.14
N VAL A 131 -8.83 13.96 -3.80
CA VAL A 131 -8.40 14.18 -2.42
C VAL A 131 -9.45 14.89 -1.57
N TYR A 132 -10.21 15.84 -2.13
CA TYR A 132 -11.26 16.58 -1.41
C TYR A 132 -12.50 15.74 -1.13
N ARG A 133 -12.70 14.66 -1.90
CA ARG A 133 -13.82 13.71 -1.76
C ARG A 133 -13.37 12.36 -1.21
N LEU A 134 -12.10 12.23 -0.79
CA LEU A 134 -11.48 10.96 -0.43
C LEU A 134 -12.31 10.16 0.58
N LYS A 135 -12.68 10.78 1.71
CA LYS A 135 -13.50 10.11 2.74
C LYS A 135 -14.86 9.65 2.21
N TYR A 136 -15.50 10.47 1.37
CA TYR A 136 -16.80 10.15 0.78
C TYR A 136 -16.70 8.92 -0.12
N ILE A 137 -15.73 8.91 -1.04
CA ILE A 137 -15.50 7.80 -1.97
C ILE A 137 -15.21 6.50 -1.21
N LEU A 138 -14.35 6.55 -0.19
CA LEU A 138 -14.02 5.36 0.60
C LEU A 138 -15.21 4.80 1.40
N LYS A 139 -16.20 5.64 1.73
CA LYS A 139 -17.44 5.21 2.40
C LYS A 139 -18.49 4.68 1.45
N GLU A 140 -18.44 5.03 0.16
CA GLU A 140 -19.34 4.48 -0.85
C GLU A 140 -19.01 3.03 -1.21
N ILE A 141 -17.77 2.61 -0.97
CA ILE A 141 -17.36 1.21 -1.15
C ILE A 141 -18.10 0.35 -0.13
N SER A 142 -18.91 -0.59 -0.61
CA SER A 142 -19.67 -1.49 0.25
C SER A 142 -18.75 -2.45 1.00
N ASP A 143 -19.23 -3.04 2.08
CA ASP A 143 -18.43 -4.02 2.81
C ASP A 143 -18.16 -5.28 1.97
N GLU A 144 -19.08 -5.69 1.09
CA GLU A 144 -18.87 -6.80 0.15
C GLU A 144 -17.76 -6.48 -0.85
N GLU A 145 -17.75 -5.26 -1.41
CA GLU A 145 -16.71 -4.81 -2.32
C GLU A 145 -15.35 -4.74 -1.62
N PHE A 146 -15.31 -4.20 -0.40
CA PHE A 146 -14.11 -4.17 0.42
C PHE A 146 -13.56 -5.58 0.69
N VAL A 147 -14.43 -6.53 1.07
CA VAL A 147 -14.04 -7.93 1.30
C VAL A 147 -13.47 -8.56 0.03
N ALA A 148 -14.05 -8.27 -1.14
CA ALA A 148 -13.53 -8.75 -2.40
C ALA A 148 -12.14 -8.16 -2.71
N LEU A 149 -11.95 -6.84 -2.54
CA LEU A 149 -10.66 -6.16 -2.71
C LEU A 149 -9.58 -6.77 -1.80
N HIS A 150 -9.88 -6.93 -0.52
CA HIS A 150 -8.95 -7.48 0.46
C HIS A 150 -8.62 -8.95 0.18
N ASN A 151 -9.60 -9.78 -0.16
CA ASN A 151 -9.34 -11.19 -0.48
C ASN A 151 -8.42 -11.35 -1.69
N ASN A 152 -8.54 -10.45 -2.68
CA ASN A 152 -7.63 -10.41 -3.81
C ASN A 152 -6.26 -9.85 -3.42
N LEU A 153 -6.20 -8.84 -2.55
CA LEU A 153 -4.96 -8.32 -1.98
C LEU A 153 -4.14 -9.43 -1.32
N VAL A 154 -4.79 -10.26 -0.51
CA VAL A 154 -4.13 -11.39 0.18
C VAL A 154 -3.58 -12.41 -0.82
N LYS A 155 -4.28 -12.66 -1.94
CA LYS A 155 -3.79 -13.57 -2.98
C LYS A 155 -2.54 -13.01 -3.68
N VAL A 156 -2.47 -11.69 -3.89
CA VAL A 156 -1.35 -11.06 -4.60
C VAL A 156 -0.15 -10.77 -3.70
N GLN A 157 -0.29 -10.75 -2.37
CA GLN A 157 0.79 -10.50 -1.41
C GLN A 157 2.09 -11.28 -1.69
N LYS A 158 1.97 -12.57 -2.00
CA LYS A 158 3.12 -13.43 -2.32
C LYS A 158 3.98 -12.91 -3.48
N HIS A 159 3.36 -12.22 -4.44
CA HIS A 159 4.01 -11.64 -5.62
C HIS A 159 4.90 -10.44 -5.27
N PHE A 160 4.69 -9.85 -4.08
CA PHE A 160 5.47 -8.72 -3.57
C PHE A 160 6.48 -9.13 -2.48
N GLN A 161 6.58 -10.43 -2.17
CA GLN A 161 7.52 -10.96 -1.20
C GLN A 161 8.81 -11.41 -1.88
N TRP A 162 9.96 -10.94 -1.39
CA TRP A 162 11.26 -11.46 -1.81
C TRP A 162 11.67 -12.64 -0.95
N ASN A 163 11.95 -13.80 -1.56
CA ASN A 163 12.41 -14.99 -0.85
C ASN A 163 13.83 -15.36 -1.28
N THR A 164 14.60 -15.92 -0.35
CA THR A 164 15.93 -16.49 -0.60
C THR A 164 15.99 -17.88 0.04
N PRO A 165 15.95 -18.97 -0.73
CA PRO A 165 15.88 -19.03 -2.20
C PRO A 165 14.53 -18.54 -2.77
N PRO A 166 14.47 -18.14 -4.06
CA PRO A 166 13.23 -17.71 -4.69
C PRO A 166 12.14 -18.79 -4.69
N ASN A 167 10.91 -18.40 -4.39
CA ASN A 167 9.72 -19.24 -4.44
C ASN A 167 8.92 -18.99 -5.72
N LYS A 168 8.16 -19.98 -6.20
CA LYS A 168 7.36 -19.84 -7.42
C LYS A 168 6.40 -18.63 -7.32
N TYR A 169 6.45 -17.75 -8.32
CA TYR A 169 5.66 -16.53 -8.42
C TYR A 169 5.93 -15.46 -7.35
N ASP A 170 7.06 -15.53 -6.65
CA ASP A 170 7.45 -14.47 -5.74
C ASP A 170 7.96 -13.22 -6.47
N ALA A 171 8.37 -12.18 -5.73
CA ALA A 171 8.82 -10.92 -6.32
C ALA A 171 9.97 -11.11 -7.32
N PHE A 172 10.89 -12.06 -7.07
CA PHE A 172 11.97 -12.36 -8.01
C PHE A 172 11.40 -12.84 -9.35
N HIS A 173 10.51 -13.84 -9.34
CA HIS A 173 9.92 -14.37 -10.56
C HIS A 173 9.02 -13.35 -11.28
N MET A 174 8.29 -12.54 -10.53
CA MET A 174 7.44 -11.48 -11.08
C MET A 174 8.28 -10.45 -11.84
N VAL A 175 9.38 -9.97 -11.24
CA VAL A 175 10.33 -9.05 -11.89
C VAL A 175 10.94 -9.69 -13.14
N MET A 176 11.41 -10.94 -13.04
CA MET A 176 11.99 -11.63 -14.20
C MET A 176 10.99 -11.78 -15.35
N TYR A 177 9.73 -12.05 -15.04
CA TYR A 177 8.66 -12.18 -16.04
C TYR A 177 8.29 -10.83 -16.66
N GLU A 178 8.18 -9.77 -15.87
CA GLU A 178 7.93 -8.41 -16.36
C GLU A 178 9.04 -7.91 -17.30
N LEU A 179 10.31 -8.12 -16.91
CA LEU A 179 11.46 -7.80 -17.77
C LEU A 179 11.43 -8.59 -19.07
N TRP A 180 11.07 -9.87 -19.01
CA TRP A 180 10.92 -10.70 -20.21
C TRP A 180 9.81 -10.17 -21.13
N LEU A 181 8.65 -9.75 -20.61
CA LEU A 181 7.58 -9.15 -21.41
C LEU A 181 8.05 -7.85 -22.10
N ARG A 182 8.84 -7.03 -21.41
CA ARG A 182 9.34 -5.74 -21.90
C ARG A 182 10.59 -5.83 -22.81
N ARG A 183 11.12 -7.04 -23.07
CA ARG A 183 12.37 -7.26 -23.84
C ARG A 183 12.41 -6.63 -25.24
N HIS A 184 11.24 -6.41 -25.85
CA HIS A 184 11.14 -5.86 -27.21
C HIS A 184 10.94 -4.35 -27.27
N VAL A 185 10.81 -3.69 -26.11
CA VAL A 185 10.57 -2.24 -26.01
C VAL A 185 11.88 -1.45 -26.16
N ILE A 186 13.03 -2.08 -25.89
CA ILE A 186 14.36 -1.48 -26.08
C ILE A 186 14.87 -1.91 -27.46
N LYS A 187 14.65 -1.07 -28.48
CA LYS A 187 15.36 -1.17 -29.76
C LYS A 187 16.64 -0.34 -29.65
N TYR A 188 17.80 -0.97 -29.85
CA TYR A 188 19.08 -0.28 -30.02
C TYR A 188 19.15 0.42 -31.37
#